data_AF-A0A937G884-F1
#
_entry.id   AF-A0A937G884-F1
#
_cell.length_a   1.000
_cell.length_b   1.000
_cell.length_c   1.000
_cell.angle_alpha   90.00
_cell.angle_beta   90.00
_cell.angle_gamma   90.00
#
_symmetry.space_group_name_H-M   'P 1'
#
loop_
_entity.id
_entity.type
_entity.pdbx_description
1 polymer ?
#
loop_
_entity_poly.entity_id
_entity_poly.type
_entity_poly.pdbx_seq_one_letter_code
_entity_poly.pdbx_strand_id
1 'polypeptide(L)'
;MKKSILIIIISLLFSCNSSQDFITSPDSKIKLNIHKKNGSLFYSIEKNNEMIVNKSILGILLKNNLDFSKDIKINKISKSKSYSSWSPMYGEESIIKNEYNEILVSLLKDELQASVIFRVFNDGVAFKYIIPNQDNILSYDIIDEKTEFNLSPDDKAWWIPAFSYRRYEFLHAFSSVDSISKKYFSENVEDISYDSLGVDAAHTPFTLKKKNGFYVSIHEANLINYSSMTLAPRGNGSLEAELYPWSDGTKVKLESEIISPWRTIQIADSSSDLLLSNMILNLNDDPEEGSDFSWVKPGKYMGVWWEMIGTNESTWWP
;
A
#
# COMPACT_ATOMS: atom_id res chain seq x y z
N MET A 1 -40.78 62.66 14.38
CA MET A 1 -40.01 61.66 13.60
C MET A 1 -39.45 60.62 14.58
N LYS A 2 -40.06 59.43 14.65
CA LYS A 2 -39.66 58.36 15.59
C LYS A 2 -38.44 57.63 15.02
N LYS A 3 -37.31 57.63 15.72
CA LYS A 3 -36.12 56.83 15.35
C LYS A 3 -36.22 55.45 16.00
N SER A 4 -36.44 54.42 15.18
CA SER A 4 -36.33 53.02 15.60
C SER A 4 -34.86 52.63 15.71
N ILE A 5 -34.48 52.08 16.87
CA ILE A 5 -33.16 51.48 17.12
C ILE A 5 -33.26 50.00 16.74
N LEU A 6 -32.52 49.60 15.71
CA LEU A 6 -32.42 48.22 15.24
C LEU A 6 -31.30 47.53 16.03
N ILE A 7 -31.65 46.58 16.89
CA ILE A 7 -30.70 45.76 17.63
C ILE A 7 -30.30 44.59 16.72
N ILE A 8 -29.05 44.60 16.25
CA ILE A 8 -28.45 43.50 15.49
C ILE A 8 -27.89 42.50 16.51
N ILE A 9 -28.54 41.34 16.60
CA ILE A 9 -28.07 40.19 17.37
C ILE A 9 -26.97 39.51 16.56
N ILE A 10 -25.73 39.63 17.02
CA ILE A 10 -24.57 38.92 16.46
C ILE A 10 -24.57 37.51 17.06
N SER A 11 -24.96 36.52 16.26
CA SER A 11 -24.83 35.10 16.60
C SER A 11 -23.38 34.66 16.44
N LEU A 12 -22.67 34.49 17.56
CA LEU A 12 -21.36 33.84 17.61
C LEU A 12 -21.56 32.34 17.32
N LEU A 13 -21.36 31.94 16.06
CA LEU A 13 -21.19 30.54 15.68
C LEU A 13 -19.83 30.07 16.17
N PHE A 14 -19.79 29.47 17.36
CA PHE A 14 -18.66 28.65 17.79
C PHE A 14 -18.62 27.40 16.92
N SER A 15 -17.80 27.44 15.85
CA SER A 15 -17.41 26.23 15.13
C SER A 15 -16.49 25.45 16.04
N CYS A 16 -17.02 24.40 16.66
CA CYS A 16 -16.22 23.38 17.30
C CYS A 16 -15.48 22.64 16.17
N ASN A 17 -14.22 23.01 15.93
CA ASN A 17 -13.33 22.27 15.03
C ASN A 17 -13.08 20.88 15.65
N SER A 18 -14.01 19.95 15.47
CA SER A 18 -13.67 18.54 15.61
C SER A 18 -12.63 18.24 14.52
N SER A 19 -11.48 17.73 14.93
CA SER A 19 -10.52 17.17 13.98
C SER A 19 -11.26 16.08 13.21
N GLN A 20 -11.55 16.35 11.93
CA GLN A 20 -12.19 15.35 11.08
C GLN A 20 -11.20 14.20 10.87
N ASP A 21 -11.55 13.00 11.32
CA ASP A 21 -10.75 11.77 11.16
C ASP A 21 -10.86 11.21 9.73
N PHE A 22 -10.88 12.08 8.72
CA PHE A 22 -10.90 11.69 7.31
C PHE A 22 -10.15 12.71 6.46
N ILE A 23 -9.72 12.29 5.28
CA ILE A 23 -9.19 13.18 4.24
C ILE A 23 -9.70 12.73 2.88
N THR A 24 -9.92 13.67 1.98
CA THR A 24 -10.34 13.38 0.61
C THR A 24 -9.19 13.62 -0.36
N SER A 25 -9.26 12.99 -1.51
CA SER A 25 -8.48 13.32 -2.71
C SER A 25 -8.69 14.78 -3.14
N PRO A 26 -7.78 15.36 -3.94
CA PRO A 26 -7.93 16.69 -4.54
C PRO A 26 -9.28 16.91 -5.24
N ASP A 27 -9.76 15.92 -6.01
CA ASP A 27 -11.06 15.98 -6.71
C ASP A 27 -12.25 15.56 -5.84
N SER A 28 -11.99 15.23 -4.57
CA SER A 28 -12.95 14.82 -3.55
C SER A 28 -13.71 13.52 -3.82
N LYS A 29 -13.32 12.73 -4.82
CA LYS A 29 -14.00 11.45 -5.13
C LYS A 29 -13.57 10.32 -4.22
N ILE A 30 -12.28 10.22 -3.93
CA ILE A 30 -11.73 9.26 -2.97
C ILE A 30 -11.73 9.88 -1.57
N LYS A 31 -12.24 9.15 -0.58
CA LYS A 31 -12.23 9.51 0.85
C LYS A 31 -11.58 8.40 1.65
N LEU A 32 -10.56 8.76 2.41
CA LEU A 32 -9.93 7.92 3.43
C LEU A 32 -10.48 8.29 4.80
N ASN A 33 -11.00 7.32 5.55
CA ASN A 33 -11.46 7.48 6.92
C ASN A 33 -10.51 6.76 7.88
N ILE A 34 -10.22 7.39 9.02
CA ILE A 34 -9.42 6.84 10.11
C ILE A 34 -10.38 6.50 11.25
N HIS A 35 -10.21 5.32 11.84
CA HIS A 35 -11.05 4.84 12.92
C HIS A 35 -10.17 4.38 14.07
N LYS A 36 -10.62 4.64 15.30
CA LYS A 36 -10.05 4.05 16.51
C LYS A 36 -11.07 3.18 17.20
N LYS A 37 -10.70 1.94 17.56
CA LYS A 37 -11.56 1.06 18.36
C LYS A 37 -10.69 0.16 19.24
N ASN A 38 -11.00 0.10 20.54
CA ASN A 38 -10.35 -0.79 21.51
C ASN A 38 -8.80 -0.75 21.47
N GLY A 39 -8.22 0.44 21.34
CA GLY A 39 -6.75 0.60 21.28
C GLY A 39 -6.11 0.29 19.92
N SER A 40 -6.87 -0.14 18.92
CA SER A 40 -6.36 -0.37 17.57
C SER A 40 -6.75 0.75 16.60
N LEU A 41 -5.87 1.01 15.65
CA LEU A 41 -6.07 1.96 14.55
C LEU A 41 -6.55 1.19 13.31
N PHE A 42 -7.54 1.73 12.62
CA PHE A 42 -8.05 1.18 11.38
C PHE A 42 -8.23 2.28 10.35
N TYR A 43 -8.25 1.90 9.07
CA TYR A 43 -8.64 2.79 7.98
C TYR A 43 -9.75 2.17 7.13
N SER A 44 -10.49 2.99 6.39
CA SER A 44 -11.37 2.55 5.31
C SER A 44 -11.33 3.55 4.16
N ILE A 45 -11.60 3.07 2.95
CA ILE A 45 -11.54 3.89 1.73
C ILE A 45 -12.86 3.77 0.97
N GLU A 46 -13.39 4.90 0.55
CA GLU A 46 -14.56 5.03 -0.30
C GLU A 46 -14.21 5.81 -1.58
N LYS A 47 -14.83 5.48 -2.71
CA LYS A 47 -14.82 6.29 -3.92
C LYS A 47 -16.26 6.59 -4.33
N ASN A 48 -16.63 7.87 -4.47
CA ASN A 48 -18.00 8.29 -4.78
C ASN A 48 -19.07 7.69 -3.82
N ASN A 49 -18.75 7.59 -2.52
CA ASN A 49 -19.56 6.96 -1.46
C ASN A 49 -19.74 5.43 -1.58
N GLU A 50 -19.06 4.78 -2.51
CA GLU A 50 -19.00 3.33 -2.61
C GLU A 50 -17.77 2.79 -1.89
N MET A 51 -17.95 1.73 -1.11
CA MET A 51 -16.87 1.14 -0.33
C MET A 51 -15.83 0.46 -1.22
N ILE A 52 -14.56 0.82 -1.05
CA ILE A 52 -13.41 0.24 -1.77
C ILE A 52 -12.64 -0.71 -0.86
N VAL A 53 -12.25 -0.22 0.31
CA VAL A 53 -11.59 -1.00 1.37
C VAL A 53 -12.39 -0.81 2.65
N ASN A 54 -12.96 -1.91 3.15
CA ASN A 54 -13.64 -1.96 4.43
C ASN A 54 -12.68 -1.62 5.56
N LYS A 55 -13.21 -1.40 6.76
CA LYS A 55 -12.42 -1.13 7.95
C LYS A 55 -11.31 -2.19 8.12
N SER A 56 -10.06 -1.76 7.99
CA SER A 56 -8.86 -2.60 7.95
C SER A 56 -7.87 -2.13 9.00
N ILE A 57 -7.31 -3.06 9.78
CA ILE A 57 -6.37 -2.73 10.86
C ILE A 57 -4.99 -2.32 10.31
N LEU A 58 -4.27 -1.55 11.11
CA LEU A 58 -2.89 -1.14 10.87
C LEU A 58 -2.04 -1.50 12.08
N GLY A 59 -0.78 -1.88 11.86
CA GLY A 59 0.18 -2.05 12.93
C GLY A 59 1.41 -2.85 12.55
N ILE A 60 2.45 -2.73 13.38
CA ILE A 60 3.72 -3.45 13.26
C ILE A 60 3.99 -4.15 14.59
N LEU A 61 4.39 -5.42 14.54
CA LEU A 61 4.81 -6.20 15.70
C LEU A 61 6.33 -6.41 15.67
N LEU A 62 6.99 -5.99 16.74
CA LEU A 62 8.45 -6.15 16.89
C LEU A 62 8.79 -7.40 17.70
N LYS A 63 10.01 -7.90 17.52
CA LYS A 63 10.55 -9.14 18.11
C LYS A 63 10.46 -9.22 19.64
N ASN A 64 10.43 -8.08 20.32
CA ASN A 64 10.29 -7.99 21.78
C ASN A 64 8.83 -7.89 22.25
N ASN A 65 7.88 -8.39 21.45
CA ASN A 65 6.43 -8.28 21.68
C ASN A 65 5.91 -6.84 21.80
N LEU A 66 6.65 -5.87 21.28
CA LEU A 66 6.20 -4.50 21.20
C LEU A 66 5.22 -4.37 20.02
N ASP A 67 3.93 -4.40 20.33
CA ASP A 67 2.83 -4.47 19.36
C ASP A 67 2.21 -3.08 19.11
N PHE A 68 2.58 -2.45 17.99
CA PHE A 68 1.98 -1.20 17.50
C PHE A 68 0.69 -1.43 16.69
N SER A 69 -0.04 -2.53 16.92
CA SER A 69 -1.42 -2.72 16.43
C SER A 69 -2.48 -2.57 17.53
N LYS A 70 -2.07 -2.51 18.80
CA LYS A 70 -2.95 -2.48 19.99
C LYS A 70 -2.47 -1.48 21.03
N ASP A 71 -3.41 -1.06 21.89
CA ASP A 71 -3.18 -0.11 22.99
C ASP A 71 -2.60 1.25 22.55
N ILE A 72 -2.91 1.66 21.32
CA ILE A 72 -2.45 2.91 20.71
C ILE A 72 -3.38 4.07 21.08
N LYS A 73 -2.78 5.24 21.28
CA LYS A 73 -3.47 6.54 21.39
C LYS A 73 -3.12 7.40 20.18
N ILE A 74 -4.12 8.05 19.60
CA ILE A 74 -3.87 9.11 18.62
C ILE A 74 -3.48 10.34 19.43
N ASN A 75 -2.25 10.83 19.21
CA ASN A 75 -1.72 12.02 19.85
C ASN A 75 -2.11 13.28 19.07
N LYS A 76 -1.92 13.24 17.75
CA LYS A 76 -2.17 14.37 16.86
C LYS A 76 -2.52 13.90 15.46
N ILE A 77 -3.42 14.62 14.80
CA ILE A 77 -3.69 14.49 13.37
C ILE A 77 -3.33 15.81 12.72
N SER A 78 -2.48 15.75 11.69
CA SER A 78 -2.09 16.91 10.88
C SER A 78 -2.44 16.64 9.42
N LYS A 79 -2.97 17.65 8.72
CA LYS A 79 -3.31 17.54 7.30
C LYS A 79 -2.53 18.58 6.51
N SER A 80 -2.10 18.21 5.31
CA SER A 80 -1.45 19.08 4.36
C SER A 80 -1.92 18.77 2.94
N LYS A 81 -1.57 19.64 2.00
CA LYS A 81 -1.80 19.43 0.57
C LYS A 81 -0.46 19.61 -0.14
N SER A 82 -0.22 18.79 -1.14
CA SER A 82 0.96 18.88 -1.99
C SER A 82 0.55 18.94 -3.44
N TYR A 83 1.19 19.82 -4.19
CA TYR A 83 1.06 19.92 -5.63
C TYR A 83 2.43 20.23 -6.22
N SER A 84 2.91 19.35 -7.08
CA SER A 84 4.16 19.52 -7.81
C SER A 84 4.10 18.73 -9.12
N SER A 85 5.14 18.89 -9.95
CA SER A 85 5.34 18.09 -11.15
C SER A 85 6.82 17.92 -11.39
N TRP A 86 7.21 16.82 -12.01
CA TRP A 86 8.59 16.50 -12.33
C TRP A 86 8.67 15.84 -13.71
N SER A 87 9.86 15.85 -14.32
CA SER A 87 10.09 15.23 -15.62
C SER A 87 11.03 14.04 -15.44
N PRO A 88 10.59 12.81 -15.75
CA PRO A 88 11.49 11.68 -15.75
C PRO A 88 12.51 11.84 -16.88
N MET A 89 13.73 11.32 -16.67
CA MET A 89 14.74 11.32 -17.73
C MET A 89 14.31 10.44 -18.92
N TYR A 90 13.63 9.33 -18.62
CA TYR A 90 13.00 8.41 -19.57
C TYR A 90 11.74 7.87 -18.93
N GLY A 91 10.69 7.63 -19.72
CA GLY A 91 9.44 7.10 -19.21
C GLY A 91 8.33 7.18 -20.24
N GLU A 92 7.13 6.82 -19.81
CA GLU A 92 5.92 6.83 -20.65
C GLU A 92 5.37 8.25 -20.84
N GLU A 93 5.68 9.16 -19.90
CA GLU A 93 5.24 10.56 -19.92
C GLU A 93 6.44 11.52 -19.78
N SER A 94 6.36 12.69 -20.41
CA SER A 94 7.40 13.72 -20.31
C SER A 94 7.30 14.60 -19.06
N ILE A 95 6.13 14.66 -18.45
CA ILE A 95 5.85 15.43 -17.22
C ILE A 95 4.87 14.61 -16.38
N ILE A 96 5.28 14.24 -15.18
CA ILE A 96 4.45 13.55 -14.20
C ILE A 96 3.96 14.55 -13.16
N LYS A 97 2.65 14.57 -12.92
CA LYS A 97 2.04 15.38 -11.85
C LYS A 97 2.07 14.60 -10.54
N ASN A 98 2.40 15.29 -9.46
CA ASN A 98 2.37 14.77 -8.10
C ASN A 98 1.45 15.66 -7.24
N GLU A 99 0.18 15.29 -7.19
CA GLU A 99 -0.86 16.02 -6.47
C GLU A 99 -1.61 15.08 -5.51
N TYR A 100 -1.55 15.40 -4.22
CA TYR A 100 -2.21 14.62 -3.19
C TYR A 100 -2.56 15.49 -1.97
N ASN A 101 -3.56 15.04 -1.22
CA ASN A 101 -3.81 15.51 0.13
C ASN A 101 -3.18 14.50 1.11
N GLU A 102 -2.50 14.98 2.15
CA GLU A 102 -1.77 14.12 3.09
C GLU A 102 -2.34 14.27 4.51
N ILE A 103 -2.40 13.16 5.23
CA ILE A 103 -2.75 13.11 6.65
C ILE A 103 -1.69 12.33 7.41
N LEU A 104 -1.07 13.01 8.38
CA LEU A 104 -0.14 12.43 9.34
C LEU A 104 -0.91 12.14 10.63
N VAL A 105 -0.97 10.86 11.00
CA VAL A 105 -1.56 10.38 12.25
C VAL A 105 -0.43 10.04 13.19
N SER A 106 -0.15 10.92 14.15
CA SER A 106 0.83 10.69 15.21
C SER A 106 0.22 9.85 16.32
N LEU A 107 0.92 8.78 16.68
CA LEU A 107 0.48 7.73 17.59
C LEU A 107 1.40 7.66 18.82
N LEU A 108 0.83 7.25 19.95
CA LEU A 108 1.55 6.92 21.16
C LEU A 108 1.14 5.51 21.62
N LYS A 109 2.13 4.65 21.86
CA LYS A 109 1.97 3.41 22.61
C LYS A 109 2.70 3.58 23.93
N ASP A 110 1.94 3.76 25.01
CA ASP A 110 2.42 4.29 26.28
C ASP A 110 3.09 5.66 26.08
N GLU A 111 4.42 5.71 25.98
CA GLU A 111 5.23 6.90 25.69
C GLU A 111 6.01 6.79 24.35
N LEU A 112 5.94 5.64 23.68
CA LEU A 112 6.64 5.38 22.42
C LEU A 112 5.88 6.00 21.25
N GLN A 113 6.60 6.75 20.44
CA GLN A 113 6.09 7.43 19.27
C GLN A 113 6.04 6.48 18.09
N ALA A 114 4.95 6.56 17.34
CA ALA A 114 4.82 6.00 16.01
C ALA A 114 3.97 6.95 15.16
N SER A 115 3.95 6.75 13.85
CA SER A 115 3.12 7.53 12.95
C SER A 115 2.70 6.70 11.75
N VAL A 116 1.53 7.02 11.20
CA VAL A 116 1.12 6.58 9.88
C VAL A 116 0.89 7.82 9.02
N ILE A 117 1.57 7.88 7.88
CA ILE A 117 1.35 8.91 6.87
C ILE A 117 0.48 8.30 5.79
N PHE A 118 -0.61 8.97 5.42
CA PHE A 118 -1.38 8.64 4.24
C PHE A 118 -1.34 9.78 3.23
N ARG A 119 -1.19 9.44 1.95
CA ARG A 119 -1.38 10.32 0.81
C ARG A 119 -2.59 9.84 0.02
N VAL A 120 -3.50 10.76 -0.28
CA VAL A 120 -4.72 10.48 -1.05
C VAL A 120 -4.65 11.26 -2.36
N PHE A 121 -4.46 10.51 -3.43
CA PHE A 121 -4.44 10.97 -4.81
C PHE A 121 -5.84 10.83 -5.42
N ASN A 122 -6.06 11.37 -6.63
CA ASN A 122 -7.33 11.20 -7.34
C ASN A 122 -7.55 9.77 -7.85
N ASP A 123 -6.47 8.99 -7.95
CA ASP A 123 -6.39 7.64 -8.49
C ASP A 123 -5.98 6.58 -7.45
N GLY A 124 -5.88 6.95 -6.17
CA GLY A 124 -5.57 5.97 -5.12
C GLY A 124 -5.23 6.56 -3.75
N VAL A 125 -4.90 5.63 -2.84
CA VAL A 125 -4.39 5.94 -1.51
C VAL A 125 -3.06 5.22 -1.32
N ALA A 126 -2.10 5.88 -0.69
CA ALA A 126 -0.87 5.28 -0.24
C ALA A 126 -0.63 5.57 1.24
N PHE A 127 -0.02 4.64 1.97
CA PHE A 127 0.38 4.89 3.35
C PHE A 127 1.66 4.18 3.75
N LYS A 128 2.34 4.71 4.77
CA LYS A 128 3.52 4.08 5.37
C LYS A 128 3.60 4.34 6.87
N TYR A 129 4.34 3.49 7.57
CA TYR A 129 4.64 3.61 8.98
C TYR A 129 5.96 4.34 9.21
N ILE A 130 6.02 5.10 10.31
CA ILE A 130 7.26 5.64 10.86
C ILE A 130 7.29 5.32 12.35
N ILE A 131 8.29 4.57 12.80
CA ILE A 131 8.62 4.37 14.21
C ILE A 131 10.04 4.89 14.39
N PRO A 132 10.22 6.13 14.91
CA PRO A 132 11.52 6.77 14.97
C PRO A 132 12.42 6.12 16.02
N ASN A 133 13.73 6.40 15.92
CA ASN A 133 14.69 5.99 16.92
C ASN A 133 14.41 6.61 18.29
N GLN A 134 14.27 5.77 19.31
CA GLN A 134 13.87 6.11 20.66
C GLN A 134 14.55 5.17 21.68
N ASP A 135 15.05 5.71 22.78
CA ASP A 135 15.84 4.99 23.79
C ASP A 135 15.14 3.75 24.39
N ASN A 136 13.80 3.76 24.42
CA ASN A 136 12.99 2.73 25.05
C ASN A 136 12.62 1.56 24.09
N ILE A 137 13.13 1.55 22.86
CA ILE A 137 12.96 0.44 21.91
C ILE A 137 14.28 -0.34 21.82
N LEU A 138 14.28 -1.56 22.36
CA LEU A 138 15.48 -2.42 22.42
C LEU A 138 15.84 -3.10 21.08
N SER A 139 14.87 -3.22 20.17
CA SER A 139 15.08 -3.82 18.84
C SER A 139 13.98 -3.36 17.90
N TYR A 140 14.39 -3.02 16.68
CA TYR A 140 13.51 -2.67 15.57
C TYR A 140 13.26 -3.85 14.62
N ASP A 141 13.69 -5.07 15.00
CA ASP A 141 13.39 -6.28 14.25
C ASP A 141 11.87 -6.47 14.20
N ILE A 142 11.32 -6.51 12.98
CA ILE A 142 9.90 -6.73 12.72
C ILE A 142 9.68 -8.23 12.61
N ILE A 143 8.72 -8.75 13.36
CA ILE A 143 8.27 -10.14 13.26
C ILE A 143 6.93 -10.27 12.55
N ASP A 144 6.16 -9.19 12.47
CA ASP A 144 4.91 -9.19 11.73
C ASP A 144 4.45 -7.78 11.34
N GLU A 145 3.71 -7.68 10.22
CA GLU A 145 3.03 -6.46 9.81
C GLU A 145 1.52 -6.72 9.74
N LYS A 146 0.77 -6.15 10.68
CA LYS A 146 -0.67 -6.36 10.85
C LYS A 146 -1.53 -5.55 9.89
N THR A 147 -0.96 -5.06 8.80
CA THR A 147 -1.68 -4.26 7.80
C THR A 147 -2.71 -5.13 7.09
N GLU A 148 -3.98 -4.74 7.15
CA GLU A 148 -5.05 -5.40 6.40
C GLU A 148 -5.50 -4.59 5.18
N PHE A 149 -6.07 -5.31 4.22
CA PHE A 149 -6.82 -4.81 3.08
C PHE A 149 -8.14 -5.58 3.00
N ASN A 150 -9.14 -5.16 3.77
CA ASN A 150 -10.42 -5.85 3.86
C ASN A 150 -11.30 -5.50 2.65
N LEU A 151 -11.48 -6.48 1.77
CA LEU A 151 -12.26 -6.40 0.53
C LEU A 151 -13.62 -7.10 0.71
N SER A 152 -14.36 -7.32 -0.38
CA SER A 152 -15.47 -8.27 -0.37
C SER A 152 -14.95 -9.70 -0.62
N PRO A 153 -15.45 -10.73 0.06
CA PRO A 153 -15.06 -12.12 -0.22
C PRO A 153 -15.33 -12.53 -1.67
N ASP A 154 -16.30 -11.89 -2.32
CA ASP A 154 -16.68 -12.16 -3.70
C ASP A 154 -15.98 -11.30 -4.74
N ASP A 155 -15.17 -10.31 -4.33
CA ASP A 155 -14.36 -9.54 -5.28
C ASP A 155 -13.43 -10.50 -6.03
N LYS A 156 -13.26 -10.26 -7.34
CA LYS A 156 -12.51 -11.18 -8.21
C LYS A 156 -11.14 -10.61 -8.53
N ALA A 157 -10.10 -11.42 -8.35
CA ALA A 157 -8.72 -11.01 -8.49
C ALA A 157 -7.97 -11.82 -9.55
N TRP A 158 -7.04 -11.16 -10.22
CA TRP A 158 -5.99 -11.77 -11.02
C TRP A 158 -4.70 -11.77 -10.21
N TRP A 159 -4.13 -12.95 -9.98
CA TRP A 159 -3.02 -13.09 -9.04
C TRP A 159 -2.12 -14.27 -9.38
N ILE A 160 -0.89 -14.23 -8.87
CA ILE A 160 0.07 -15.33 -8.90
C ILE A 160 0.43 -15.74 -7.46
N PRO A 161 0.72 -17.02 -7.20
CA PRO A 161 1.02 -17.50 -5.86
C PRO A 161 2.32 -16.91 -5.35
N ALA A 162 2.30 -16.38 -4.13
CA ALA A 162 3.50 -16.07 -3.38
C ALA A 162 4.00 -17.30 -2.61
N PHE A 163 5.19 -17.18 -2.03
CA PHE A 163 5.90 -18.27 -1.34
C PHE A 163 5.95 -19.57 -2.16
N SER A 164 6.10 -19.44 -3.48
CA SER A 164 6.15 -20.57 -4.40
C SER A 164 7.48 -20.65 -5.13
N TYR A 165 7.87 -21.86 -5.57
CA TYR A 165 9.23 -22.17 -6.01
C TYR A 165 9.72 -21.37 -7.24
N ARG A 166 8.82 -20.92 -8.13
CA ARG A 166 9.17 -20.12 -9.33
C ARG A 166 9.12 -18.61 -9.12
N ARG A 167 9.05 -18.14 -7.88
CA ARG A 167 9.00 -16.71 -7.56
C ARG A 167 7.80 -16.07 -8.31
N TYR A 168 8.04 -15.08 -9.17
CA TYR A 168 7.02 -14.37 -9.95
C TYR A 168 6.66 -15.02 -11.30
N GLU A 169 7.32 -16.12 -11.70
CA GLU A 169 7.22 -16.68 -13.06
C GLU A 169 6.03 -17.65 -13.23
N PHE A 170 4.83 -17.20 -12.85
CA PHE A 170 3.59 -17.96 -12.98
C PHE A 170 2.59 -17.27 -13.91
N LEU A 171 1.70 -18.07 -14.52
CA LEU A 171 0.47 -17.54 -15.10
C LEU A 171 -0.48 -17.04 -14.00
N HIS A 172 -1.35 -16.11 -14.34
CA HIS A 172 -2.31 -15.56 -13.38
C HIS A 172 -3.51 -16.49 -13.20
N ALA A 173 -3.86 -16.78 -11.95
CA ALA A 173 -5.16 -17.31 -11.57
C ALA A 173 -6.22 -16.20 -11.60
N PHE A 174 -7.48 -16.59 -11.76
CA PHE A 174 -8.64 -15.70 -11.62
C PHE A 174 -9.65 -16.29 -10.65
N SER A 175 -9.75 -15.74 -9.44
CA SER A 175 -10.56 -16.30 -8.36
C SER A 175 -11.24 -15.22 -7.52
N SER A 176 -12.13 -15.62 -6.60
CA SER A 176 -12.49 -14.76 -5.47
C SER A 176 -11.30 -14.56 -4.54
N VAL A 177 -11.30 -13.44 -3.81
CA VAL A 177 -10.30 -13.15 -2.76
C VAL A 177 -10.18 -14.30 -1.75
N ASP A 178 -11.31 -14.83 -1.27
CA ASP A 178 -11.31 -15.93 -0.30
C ASP A 178 -10.90 -17.29 -0.87
N SER A 179 -10.75 -17.40 -2.19
CA SER A 179 -10.33 -18.63 -2.86
C SER A 179 -8.84 -18.66 -3.17
N ILE A 180 -8.10 -17.60 -2.83
CA ILE A 180 -6.64 -17.55 -2.99
C ILE A 180 -6.02 -18.66 -2.16
N SER A 181 -5.45 -19.64 -2.85
CA SER A 181 -4.71 -20.75 -2.22
C SER A 181 -3.91 -21.49 -3.30
N LYS A 182 -2.81 -22.12 -2.90
CA LYS A 182 -2.04 -23.01 -3.78
C LYS A 182 -2.89 -24.16 -4.30
N LYS A 183 -3.86 -24.62 -3.50
CA LYS A 183 -4.85 -25.61 -3.91
C LYS A 183 -5.69 -25.10 -5.09
N TYR A 184 -6.31 -23.92 -4.97
CA TYR A 184 -7.09 -23.35 -6.07
C TYR A 184 -6.23 -23.17 -7.32
N PHE A 185 -5.00 -22.66 -7.16
CA PHE A 185 -4.07 -22.49 -8.27
C PHE A 185 -3.77 -23.82 -8.97
N SER A 186 -3.50 -24.88 -8.19
CA SER A 186 -3.23 -26.23 -8.70
C SER A 186 -4.39 -26.82 -9.49
N GLU A 187 -5.63 -26.57 -9.04
CA GLU A 187 -6.83 -27.10 -9.67
C GLU A 187 -7.24 -26.33 -10.94
N ASN A 188 -6.86 -25.05 -11.08
CA ASN A 188 -7.42 -24.16 -12.10
C ASN A 188 -6.38 -23.57 -13.08
N VAL A 189 -5.08 -23.62 -12.77
CA VAL A 189 -4.03 -22.99 -13.60
C VAL A 189 -2.92 -23.97 -13.97
N GLU A 190 -2.15 -24.44 -13.01
CA GLU A 190 -1.02 -25.36 -13.19
C GLU A 190 -0.83 -26.14 -11.90
N ASP A 191 -0.65 -27.46 -11.97
CA ASP A 191 -0.44 -28.32 -10.80
C ASP A 191 0.86 -27.94 -10.08
N ILE A 192 0.71 -27.32 -8.90
CA ILE A 192 1.78 -27.02 -7.95
C ILE A 192 1.52 -27.72 -6.61
N SER A 193 0.77 -28.82 -6.60
CA SER A 193 0.41 -29.53 -5.37
C SER A 193 1.61 -30.09 -4.59
N TYR A 194 2.76 -30.26 -5.26
CA TYR A 194 4.03 -30.61 -4.63
C TYR A 194 4.69 -29.44 -3.87
N ASP A 195 4.29 -28.20 -4.14
CA ASP A 195 4.77 -27.00 -3.47
C ASP A 195 4.03 -26.80 -2.14
N SER A 196 4.54 -27.46 -1.11
CA SER A 196 3.98 -27.47 0.24
C SER A 196 4.61 -26.46 1.19
N LEU A 197 5.57 -25.64 0.73
CA LEU A 197 6.32 -24.71 1.59
C LEU A 197 5.66 -23.34 1.64
N GLY A 198 5.67 -22.69 2.81
CA GLY A 198 5.13 -21.34 2.95
C GLY A 198 3.60 -21.28 3.00
N VAL A 199 3.09 -20.09 3.27
CA VAL A 199 1.65 -19.85 3.45
C VAL A 199 0.97 -19.60 2.12
N ASP A 200 -0.35 -19.80 2.08
CA ASP A 200 -1.17 -19.29 0.98
C ASP A 200 -1.10 -17.76 0.97
N ALA A 201 -0.64 -17.19 -0.14
CA ALA A 201 -0.60 -15.76 -0.37
C ALA A 201 -0.51 -15.46 -1.87
N ALA A 202 -0.82 -14.22 -2.24
CA ALA A 202 -0.62 -13.69 -3.58
C ALA A 202 0.51 -12.66 -3.61
N HIS A 203 1.28 -12.62 -4.70
CA HIS A 203 2.20 -11.52 -4.95
C HIS A 203 1.45 -10.23 -5.27
N THR A 204 2.16 -9.10 -5.11
CA THR A 204 1.72 -7.79 -5.61
C THR A 204 2.54 -7.40 -6.86
N PRO A 205 2.01 -6.59 -7.82
CA PRO A 205 0.71 -5.91 -7.81
C PRO A 205 -0.48 -6.86 -7.88
N PHE A 206 -1.35 -6.81 -6.87
CA PHE A 206 -2.52 -7.66 -6.75
C PHE A 206 -3.73 -6.90 -7.30
N THR A 207 -4.23 -7.32 -8.47
CA THR A 207 -5.26 -6.58 -9.19
C THR A 207 -6.60 -7.27 -9.10
N LEU A 208 -7.66 -6.52 -8.80
CA LEU A 208 -9.00 -7.05 -8.65
C LEU A 208 -10.07 -6.15 -9.29
N LYS A 209 -11.18 -6.78 -9.65
CA LYS A 209 -12.42 -6.13 -10.04
C LYS A 209 -13.43 -6.31 -8.91
N LYS A 210 -13.91 -5.18 -8.40
CA LYS A 210 -14.93 -5.14 -7.37
C LYS A 210 -16.32 -5.38 -7.94
N LYS A 211 -17.24 -5.87 -7.10
CA LYS A 211 -18.67 -6.03 -7.46
C LYS A 211 -19.35 -4.73 -7.90
N ASN A 212 -18.96 -3.60 -7.31
CA ASN A 212 -19.46 -2.27 -7.66
C ASN A 212 -18.81 -1.68 -8.93
N GLY A 213 -18.00 -2.46 -9.65
CA GLY A 213 -17.48 -2.11 -10.97
C GLY A 213 -16.10 -1.49 -10.98
N PHE A 214 -15.61 -0.97 -9.84
CA PHE A 214 -14.27 -0.40 -9.74
C PHE A 214 -13.18 -1.46 -9.91
N TYR A 215 -12.05 -1.03 -10.44
CA TYR A 215 -10.81 -1.80 -10.47
C TYR A 215 -9.87 -1.29 -9.38
N VAL A 216 -9.22 -2.21 -8.69
CA VAL A 216 -8.27 -1.90 -7.62
C VAL A 216 -6.98 -2.67 -7.83
N SER A 217 -5.84 -2.03 -7.62
CA SER A 217 -4.54 -2.70 -7.53
C SER A 217 -3.86 -2.38 -6.21
N ILE A 218 -3.47 -3.43 -5.48
CA ILE A 218 -2.75 -3.32 -4.21
C ILE A 218 -1.27 -3.66 -4.47
N HIS A 219 -0.38 -2.75 -4.10
CA HIS A 219 1.06 -2.91 -4.29
C HIS A 219 1.86 -2.16 -3.22
N GLU A 220 3.17 -2.03 -3.42
CA GLU A 220 4.06 -1.23 -2.60
C GLU A 220 4.97 -0.34 -3.45
N ALA A 221 5.52 0.72 -2.83
CA ALA A 221 6.48 1.63 -3.46
C ALA A 221 7.57 2.03 -2.46
N ASN A 222 8.76 2.39 -2.98
CA ASN A 222 9.94 2.72 -2.18
C ASN A 222 10.36 1.58 -1.22
N LEU A 223 10.53 0.36 -1.76
CA LEU A 223 10.97 -0.82 -1.02
C LEU A 223 12.49 -0.79 -0.77
N ILE A 224 12.91 -0.09 0.29
CA ILE A 224 14.32 0.06 0.69
C ILE A 224 14.50 -0.45 2.12
N ASN A 225 15.55 -1.24 2.37
CA ASN A 225 15.89 -1.80 3.69
C ASN A 225 14.71 -2.51 4.41
N TYR A 226 13.79 -3.08 3.63
CA TYR A 226 12.58 -3.72 4.11
C TYR A 226 12.29 -4.99 3.31
N SER A 227 11.43 -5.87 3.82
CA SER A 227 11.05 -7.09 3.13
C SER A 227 9.86 -6.87 2.19
N SER A 228 9.84 -7.56 1.04
CA SER A 228 8.74 -7.46 0.09
C SER A 228 7.44 -7.97 0.67
N MET A 229 6.35 -7.28 0.35
CA MET A 229 4.99 -7.58 0.78
C MET A 229 4.26 -8.52 -0.18
N THR A 230 3.66 -9.55 0.39
CA THR A 230 2.64 -10.40 -0.24
C THR A 230 1.32 -10.23 0.49
N LEU A 231 0.22 -10.78 -0.04
CA LEU A 231 -1.11 -10.67 0.56
C LEU A 231 -1.64 -12.06 0.91
N ALA A 232 -1.73 -12.35 2.21
CA ALA A 232 -2.24 -13.62 2.73
C ALA A 232 -3.74 -13.52 3.04
N PRO A 233 -4.60 -14.40 2.50
CA PRO A 233 -6.01 -14.42 2.84
C PRO A 233 -6.24 -14.87 4.28
N ARG A 234 -7.07 -14.12 5.00
CA ARG A 234 -7.55 -14.44 6.36
C ARG A 234 -9.03 -14.80 6.40
N GLY A 235 -9.69 -14.83 5.24
CA GLY A 235 -11.11 -15.15 5.06
C GLY A 235 -12.02 -13.93 5.21
N ASN A 236 -13.28 -14.08 4.79
CA ASN A 236 -14.29 -13.02 4.77
C ASN A 236 -13.86 -11.76 3.97
N GLY A 237 -13.06 -11.95 2.93
CA GLY A 237 -12.50 -10.88 2.10
C GLY A 237 -11.28 -10.17 2.70
N SER A 238 -10.78 -10.61 3.86
CA SER A 238 -9.60 -10.02 4.50
C SER A 238 -8.32 -10.54 3.88
N LEU A 239 -7.44 -9.62 3.48
CA LEU A 239 -6.06 -9.88 3.11
C LEU A 239 -5.13 -9.18 4.11
N GLU A 240 -4.21 -9.90 4.72
CA GLU A 240 -3.16 -9.35 5.61
C GLU A 240 -1.84 -9.26 4.82
N ALA A 241 -1.07 -8.21 5.07
CA ALA A 241 0.29 -8.11 4.59
C ALA A 241 1.14 -9.23 5.18
N GLU A 242 1.76 -10.03 4.31
CA GLU A 242 2.66 -11.11 4.71
C GLU A 242 4.03 -10.85 4.09
N LEU A 243 4.99 -10.45 4.93
CA LEU A 243 6.35 -10.14 4.49
C LEU A 243 7.17 -11.43 4.31
N TYR A 244 8.10 -11.43 3.36
CA TYR A 244 9.09 -12.51 3.26
C TYR A 244 9.99 -12.54 4.51
N PRO A 245 10.15 -13.68 5.19
CA PRO A 245 11.03 -13.78 6.34
C PRO A 245 12.50 -13.99 5.92
N TRP A 246 13.41 -13.57 6.79
CA TRP A 246 14.76 -14.11 6.88
C TRP A 246 14.72 -15.59 7.26
N SER A 247 15.83 -16.29 7.08
CA SER A 247 15.94 -17.72 7.42
C SER A 247 15.66 -18.05 8.88
N ASP A 248 15.75 -17.08 9.79
CA ASP A 248 15.43 -17.22 11.21
C ASP A 248 13.97 -16.85 11.56
N GLY A 249 13.15 -16.54 10.56
CA GLY A 249 11.74 -16.16 10.72
C GLY A 249 11.49 -14.67 10.94
N THR A 250 12.52 -13.87 11.26
CA THR A 250 12.37 -12.40 11.38
C THR A 250 11.97 -11.82 10.03
N LYS A 251 11.01 -10.90 9.97
CA LYS A 251 10.55 -10.31 8.69
C LYS A 251 11.48 -9.22 8.20
N VAL A 252 11.87 -8.32 9.09
CA VAL A 252 12.79 -7.21 8.76
C VAL A 252 13.74 -7.00 9.92
N LYS A 253 15.03 -6.76 9.63
CA LYS A 253 16.07 -6.48 10.63
C LYS A 253 16.55 -5.05 10.46
N LEU A 254 16.43 -4.24 11.51
CA LEU A 254 16.68 -2.79 11.48
C LEU A 254 17.43 -2.36 12.73
N GLU A 255 18.31 -1.36 12.59
CA GLU A 255 19.20 -0.93 13.67
C GLU A 255 18.57 0.11 14.60
N SER A 256 17.85 1.09 14.06
CA SER A 256 17.46 2.28 14.84
C SER A 256 16.07 2.84 14.56
N GLU A 257 15.48 2.64 13.38
CA GLU A 257 14.15 3.16 13.07
C GLU A 257 13.43 2.27 12.07
N ILE A 258 12.12 2.44 11.98
CA ILE A 258 11.28 1.81 10.96
C ILE A 258 10.67 2.90 10.11
N ILE A 259 11.04 2.90 8.84
CA ILE A 259 10.31 3.59 7.77
C ILE A 259 9.86 2.49 6.83
N SER A 260 8.58 2.15 6.85
CA SER A 260 8.08 1.13 5.93
C SER A 260 8.07 1.67 4.50
N PRO A 261 8.11 0.78 3.50
CA PRO A 261 7.69 1.12 2.15
C PRO A 261 6.25 1.65 2.18
N TRP A 262 5.87 2.37 1.13
CA TRP A 262 4.47 2.72 0.92
C TRP A 262 3.67 1.47 0.58
N ARG A 263 2.48 1.36 1.13
CA ARG A 263 1.44 0.40 0.75
C ARG A 263 0.45 1.18 -0.09
N THR A 264 0.19 0.73 -1.31
CA THR A 264 -0.53 1.50 -2.31
C THR A 264 -1.79 0.78 -2.74
N ILE A 265 -2.89 1.52 -2.86
CA ILE A 265 -4.19 1.04 -3.31
C ILE A 265 -4.62 1.96 -4.45
N GLN A 266 -4.32 1.57 -5.69
CA GLN A 266 -4.81 2.25 -6.90
C GLN A 266 -6.29 1.95 -7.08
N ILE A 267 -7.10 2.94 -7.47
CA ILE A 267 -8.55 2.84 -7.58
C ILE A 267 -9.02 3.50 -8.87
N ALA A 268 -9.60 2.71 -9.76
CA ALA A 268 -9.90 3.11 -11.13
C ALA A 268 -11.35 2.78 -11.53
N ASP A 269 -11.90 3.60 -12.44
CA ASP A 269 -13.23 3.39 -13.03
C ASP A 269 -13.20 2.32 -14.13
N SER A 270 -12.07 2.19 -14.84
CA SER A 270 -11.81 1.15 -15.82
C SER A 270 -10.44 0.48 -15.60
N SER A 271 -10.22 -0.70 -16.18
CA SER A 271 -8.92 -1.37 -16.09
C SER A 271 -7.79 -0.57 -16.72
N SER A 272 -8.08 0.22 -17.76
CA SER A 272 -7.09 1.05 -18.44
C SER A 272 -6.61 2.21 -17.56
N ASP A 273 -7.48 2.75 -16.70
CA ASP A 273 -7.10 3.86 -15.83
C ASP A 273 -6.10 3.44 -14.73
N LEU A 274 -6.01 2.15 -14.39
CA LEU A 274 -4.94 1.64 -13.52
C LEU A 274 -3.55 1.87 -14.13
N LEU A 275 -3.43 1.75 -15.46
CA LEU A 275 -2.16 1.92 -16.19
C LEU A 275 -1.73 3.39 -16.27
N LEU A 276 -2.67 4.33 -16.16
CA LEU A 276 -2.42 5.76 -16.23
C LEU A 276 -1.97 6.36 -14.90
N SER A 277 -1.91 5.55 -13.84
CA SER A 277 -1.56 6.01 -12.52
C SER A 277 -0.04 6.09 -12.34
N ASN A 278 0.46 7.30 -12.09
CA ASN A 278 1.86 7.56 -11.75
C ASN A 278 2.13 7.46 -10.23
N MET A 279 1.17 6.96 -9.44
CA MET A 279 1.25 6.95 -7.98
C MET A 279 2.50 6.21 -7.47
N ILE A 280 2.89 5.10 -8.08
CA ILE A 280 4.09 4.35 -7.68
C ILE A 280 5.34 5.21 -7.82
N LEU A 281 5.54 5.87 -8.97
CA LEU A 281 6.70 6.74 -9.21
C LEU A 281 6.72 7.92 -8.23
N ASN A 282 5.58 8.58 -8.03
CA ASN A 282 5.43 9.74 -7.12
C ASN A 282 5.72 9.45 -5.63
N LEU A 283 5.83 8.18 -5.25
CA LEU A 283 6.08 7.73 -3.88
C LEU A 283 7.53 7.30 -3.64
N ASN A 284 8.38 7.30 -4.66
CA ASN A 284 9.81 7.07 -4.54
C ASN A 284 10.57 8.38 -4.34
N ASP A 285 11.76 8.28 -3.76
CA ASP A 285 12.63 9.42 -3.55
C ASP A 285 13.33 9.78 -4.87
N ASP A 286 13.55 11.08 -5.08
CA ASP A 286 14.34 11.56 -6.21
C ASP A 286 15.82 11.16 -6.04
N PRO A 287 16.57 10.97 -7.13
CA PRO A 287 18.01 10.82 -7.04
C PRO A 287 18.64 12.07 -6.40
N GLU A 288 19.83 11.90 -5.80
CA GLU A 288 20.58 13.03 -5.25
C GLU A 288 20.77 14.14 -6.30
N GLU A 289 20.60 15.39 -5.87
CA GLU A 289 20.74 16.55 -6.74
C GLU A 289 22.11 16.56 -7.42
N GLY A 290 22.14 16.72 -8.74
CA GLY A 290 23.36 16.72 -9.54
C GLY A 290 23.86 15.36 -10.01
N SER A 291 23.15 14.26 -9.73
CA SER A 291 23.47 12.93 -10.28
C SER A 291 23.49 12.91 -11.82
N ASP A 292 24.54 12.34 -12.42
CA ASP A 292 24.67 12.21 -13.88
C ASP A 292 24.15 10.85 -14.39
N PHE A 293 23.06 10.91 -15.16
CA PHE A 293 22.47 9.76 -15.86
C PHE A 293 22.51 9.92 -17.39
N SER A 294 23.37 10.80 -17.92
CA SER A 294 23.50 11.05 -19.36
C SER A 294 23.97 9.83 -20.16
N TRP A 295 24.56 8.84 -19.48
CA TRP A 295 25.01 7.57 -20.05
C TRP A 295 23.89 6.53 -20.21
N VAL A 296 22.74 6.71 -19.55
CA VAL A 296 21.58 5.85 -19.73
C VAL A 296 20.97 6.15 -21.11
N LYS A 297 20.70 5.13 -21.92
CA LYS A 297 20.13 5.31 -23.28
C LYS A 297 19.11 4.21 -23.56
N PRO A 298 17.80 4.53 -23.67
CA PRO A 298 16.81 3.57 -24.14
C PRO A 298 17.14 3.07 -25.55
N GLY A 299 16.90 1.78 -25.81
CA GLY A 299 17.25 1.17 -27.08
C GLY A 299 16.55 -0.16 -27.31
N LYS A 300 16.69 -0.69 -28.53
CA LYS A 300 16.26 -2.03 -28.92
C LYS A 300 17.50 -2.90 -29.14
N TYR A 301 17.44 -4.16 -28.74
CA TYR A 301 18.56 -5.09 -28.90
C TYR A 301 18.10 -6.42 -29.50
N MET A 302 19.06 -7.19 -30.00
CA MET A 302 18.94 -8.59 -30.37
C MET A 302 20.16 -9.33 -29.80
N GLY A 303 20.01 -10.61 -29.51
CA GLY A 303 21.08 -11.43 -28.95
C GLY A 303 20.87 -12.90 -29.26
N VAL A 304 21.97 -13.64 -29.32
CA VAL A 304 21.95 -15.10 -29.34
C VAL A 304 21.38 -15.56 -28.00
N TRP A 305 20.16 -16.09 -28.03
CA TRP A 305 19.39 -16.44 -26.84
C TRP A 305 18.33 -17.51 -27.15
N TRP A 306 17.53 -17.26 -28.20
CA TRP A 306 16.41 -18.14 -28.55
C TRP A 306 16.83 -19.53 -29.01
N GLU A 307 18.02 -19.69 -29.61
CA GLU A 307 18.52 -21.02 -30.01
C GLU A 307 18.74 -21.95 -28.79
N MET A 308 19.06 -21.39 -27.62
CA MET A 308 19.21 -22.15 -26.38
C MET A 308 17.87 -22.39 -25.68
N ILE A 309 16.98 -21.39 -25.64
CA ILE A 309 15.76 -21.42 -24.81
C ILE A 309 14.54 -21.94 -25.58
N GLY A 310 14.41 -21.58 -26.86
CA GLY A 310 13.22 -21.82 -27.65
C GLY A 310 13.32 -23.02 -28.59
N THR A 311 14.51 -23.30 -29.14
CA THR A 311 14.72 -24.41 -30.10
C THR A 311 15.55 -25.56 -29.57
N ASN A 312 16.29 -25.37 -28.45
CA ASN A 312 17.25 -26.35 -27.90
C ASN A 312 18.33 -26.79 -28.93
N GLU A 313 18.68 -25.91 -29.88
CA GLU A 313 19.70 -26.19 -30.90
C GLU A 313 21.13 -25.94 -30.39
N SER A 314 21.28 -25.26 -29.25
CA SER A 314 22.57 -24.96 -28.62
C SER A 314 22.47 -24.99 -27.09
N THR A 315 23.63 -25.06 -26.42
CA THR A 315 23.74 -25.10 -24.95
C THR A 315 24.68 -24.00 -24.46
N TRP A 316 24.46 -23.54 -23.22
CA TRP A 316 25.33 -22.57 -22.54
C TRP A 316 26.68 -23.15 -22.10
N TRP A 317 26.82 -24.48 -22.19
CA TRP A 317 28.02 -25.22 -21.80
C TRP A 317 28.78 -25.67 -23.05
N PRO A 318 30.12 -25.73 -23.02
CA PRO A 318 30.94 -26.20 -24.13
C PRO A 318 30.60 -27.60 -24.64
#